data_AF-A0A1T3NME7-F1
#
_entry.id   AF-A0A1T3NME7-F1
#
_cell.length_a   1.000
_cell.length_b   1.000
_cell.length_c   1.000
_cell.angle_alpha   90.00
_cell.angle_beta   90.00
_cell.angle_gamma   90.00
#
_symmetry.space_group_name_H-M   'P 1'
#
loop_
_entity.id
_entity.type
_entity.pdbx_description
1 polymer ?
#
loop_
_entity_poly.entity_id
_entity_poly.type
_entity_poly.pdbx_seq_one_letter_code
_entity_poly.pdbx_strand_id
1 'polypeptide(L)'
;MQVRGGRVRGLADHLRRLDAANRELFGSALDGELVRRYIRHALADDVFDASVRVHVFAADEDGAVAVLVTVRPPGDMSGAPQALRSVPYLRSVAHIKRVGDFGQAHYRRLVAREGFDEALLTGPDGVVAEGAITNIVFHDGTSLLWPNAPVLEGITMQLLERALSTGPLPSRRGPVHLSEVGSFRAAFVTNSRGIAPVRLIDDVPIPVDTALAATLGELYESVEWDRI
;
A
#
# COMPACT_ATOMS: atom_id res chain seq x y z
N MET A 1 -8.22 -4.99 0.72
CA MET A 1 -7.69 -6.16 0.00
C MET A 1 -8.47 -6.34 -1.29
N GLN A 2 -7.86 -6.94 -2.31
CA GLN A 2 -8.57 -7.35 -3.52
C GLN A 2 -8.88 -8.83 -3.41
N VAL A 3 -10.14 -9.17 -3.67
CA VAL A 3 -10.65 -10.54 -3.75
C VAL A 3 -10.72 -10.91 -5.22
N ARG A 4 -10.16 -12.06 -5.59
CA ARG A 4 -10.31 -12.68 -6.90
C ARG A 4 -10.66 -14.15 -6.75
N GLY A 5 -11.75 -14.60 -7.36
CA GLY A 5 -12.23 -15.99 -7.23
C GLY A 5 -12.43 -16.45 -5.77
N GLY A 6 -12.85 -15.56 -4.88
CA GLY A 6 -13.00 -15.84 -3.44
C GLY A 6 -11.68 -15.96 -2.66
N ARG A 7 -10.57 -15.49 -3.24
CA ARG A 7 -9.23 -15.55 -2.63
C ARG A 7 -8.59 -14.18 -2.55
N VAL A 8 -7.59 -14.04 -1.68
CA VAL A 8 -6.83 -12.80 -1.44
C VAL A 8 -5.34 -13.11 -1.37
N ARG A 9 -4.49 -12.33 -2.04
CA ARG A 9 -3.04 -12.36 -1.82
C ARG A 9 -2.67 -11.77 -0.46
N GLY A 10 -1.87 -12.48 0.32
CA GLY A 10 -1.38 -12.01 1.62
C GLY A 10 -2.48 -11.85 2.66
N LEU A 11 -3.47 -12.74 2.68
CA LEU A 11 -4.60 -12.65 3.61
C LEU A 11 -4.13 -12.75 5.06
N ALA A 12 -3.18 -13.66 5.34
CA ALA A 12 -2.57 -13.78 6.65
C ALA A 12 -1.90 -12.46 7.10
N ASP A 13 -1.24 -11.74 6.18
CA ASP A 13 -0.60 -10.46 6.51
C ASP A 13 -1.63 -9.35 6.74
N HIS A 14 -2.72 -9.35 5.97
CA HIS A 14 -3.85 -8.45 6.19
C HIS A 14 -4.44 -8.62 7.59
N LEU A 15 -4.68 -9.87 8.02
CA LEU A 15 -5.26 -10.18 9.33
C LEU A 15 -4.28 -9.86 10.47
N ARG A 16 -3.00 -10.24 10.33
CA ARG A 16 -1.97 -9.96 11.34
C ARG A 16 -1.78 -8.46 11.56
N ARG A 17 -1.73 -7.67 10.48
CA ARG A 17 -1.58 -6.21 10.57
C ARG A 17 -2.83 -5.57 11.19
N LEU A 18 -4.02 -6.11 10.92
CA LEU A 18 -5.26 -5.65 11.53
C LEU A 18 -5.28 -5.93 13.05
N ASP A 19 -4.92 -7.14 13.46
CA ASP A 19 -4.82 -7.52 14.88
C ASP A 19 -3.75 -6.71 15.62
N ALA A 20 -2.57 -6.53 15.02
CA ALA A 20 -1.51 -5.71 15.62
C ALA A 20 -1.99 -4.26 15.88
N ALA A 21 -2.65 -3.64 14.90
CA ALA A 21 -3.24 -2.31 15.08
C ALA A 21 -4.37 -2.30 16.12
N ASN A 22 -5.20 -3.35 16.17
CA ASN A 22 -6.26 -3.48 17.17
C ASN A 22 -5.71 -3.55 18.59
N ARG A 23 -4.66 -4.34 18.81
CA ARG A 23 -3.99 -4.45 20.11
C ARG A 23 -3.38 -3.13 20.55
N GLU A 24 -2.72 -2.42 19.63
CA GLU A 24 -2.09 -1.14 19.95
C GLU A 24 -3.12 -0.04 20.27
N LEU A 25 -4.23 0.01 19.52
CA LEU A 25 -5.24 1.07 19.69
C LEU A 25 -6.26 0.77 20.79
N PHE A 26 -6.64 -0.50 20.97
CA PHE A 26 -7.79 -0.89 21.80
C PHE A 26 -7.42 -1.93 22.87
N GLY A 27 -6.16 -2.34 22.98
CA GLY A 27 -5.68 -3.22 24.05
C GLY A 27 -6.17 -4.67 23.97
N SER A 28 -6.84 -5.08 22.90
CA SER A 28 -7.44 -6.41 22.75
C SER A 28 -6.99 -7.14 21.50
N ALA A 29 -7.05 -8.47 21.53
CA ALA A 29 -6.84 -9.31 20.36
C ALA A 29 -8.08 -9.30 19.45
N LEU A 30 -7.86 -9.39 18.14
CA LEU A 30 -8.91 -9.59 17.14
C LEU A 30 -8.81 -10.99 16.54
N ASP A 31 -9.89 -11.77 16.65
CA ASP A 31 -9.96 -13.11 16.07
C ASP A 31 -10.03 -13.05 14.53
N GLY A 32 -8.99 -13.58 13.87
CA GLY A 32 -8.90 -13.64 12.42
C GLY A 32 -9.99 -14.49 11.77
N GLU A 33 -10.47 -15.56 12.41
CA GLU A 33 -11.56 -16.39 11.86
C GLU A 33 -12.91 -15.69 11.97
N LEU A 34 -13.13 -14.90 13.03
CA LEU A 34 -14.28 -14.01 13.11
C LEU A 34 -14.27 -12.99 11.95
N VAL A 35 -13.12 -12.36 11.68
CA VAL A 35 -12.98 -11.42 10.55
C VAL A 35 -13.25 -12.11 9.21
N ARG A 36 -12.68 -13.30 8.98
CA ARG A 36 -12.94 -14.10 7.76
C ARG A 36 -14.42 -14.41 7.60
N ARG A 37 -15.10 -14.83 8.67
CA ARG A 37 -16.55 -15.09 8.66
C ARG A 37 -17.35 -13.84 8.30
N TYR A 38 -17.00 -12.67 8.83
CA TYR A 38 -17.65 -11.41 8.43
C TYR A 38 -17.37 -11.04 6.98
N ILE A 39 -16.16 -11.31 6.46
CA ILE A 39 -15.86 -11.09 5.03
C ILE A 39 -16.71 -12.03 4.16
N ARG A 40 -16.75 -13.33 4.46
CA ARG A 40 -17.58 -14.30 3.73
C ARG A 40 -19.05 -13.90 3.74
N HIS A 41 -19.57 -13.50 4.90
CA HIS A 41 -20.93 -13.02 5.01
C HIS A 41 -21.20 -11.78 4.13
N ALA A 42 -20.28 -10.81 4.13
CA ALA A 42 -20.43 -9.59 3.34
C ALA A 42 -20.30 -9.79 1.83
N LEU A 43 -19.54 -10.81 1.38
CA LEU A 43 -19.44 -11.19 -0.02
C LEU A 43 -20.68 -11.95 -0.52
N ALA A 44 -21.51 -12.48 0.37
CA ALA A 44 -22.59 -13.41 0.02
C ALA A 44 -22.08 -14.62 -0.79
N ASP A 45 -22.98 -15.40 -1.36
CA ASP A 45 -22.64 -16.66 -2.05
C ASP A 45 -22.26 -16.46 -3.53
N ASP A 46 -22.38 -15.25 -4.08
CA ASP A 46 -22.25 -14.96 -5.51
C ASP A 46 -21.19 -13.89 -5.86
N VAL A 47 -20.60 -13.19 -4.89
CA VAL A 47 -19.52 -12.21 -5.16
C VAL A 47 -18.14 -12.85 -4.97
N PHE A 48 -17.52 -13.22 -6.10
CA PHE A 48 -16.20 -13.83 -6.11
C PHE A 48 -15.05 -12.84 -6.37
N ASP A 49 -15.34 -11.68 -6.98
CA ASP A 49 -14.36 -10.63 -7.26
C ASP A 49 -14.81 -9.30 -6.63
N ALA A 50 -13.97 -8.72 -5.78
CA ALA A 50 -14.34 -7.51 -5.04
C ALA A 50 -13.15 -6.73 -4.48
N SER A 51 -13.39 -5.47 -4.14
CA SER A 51 -12.57 -4.72 -3.20
C SER A 51 -13.19 -4.82 -1.79
N VAL A 52 -12.56 -5.58 -0.89
CA VAL A 52 -13.00 -5.71 0.51
C VAL A 52 -12.18 -4.81 1.42
N ARG A 53 -12.86 -4.12 2.34
CA ARG A 53 -12.23 -3.33 3.40
C ARG A 53 -12.86 -3.67 4.75
N VAL A 54 -12.00 -4.02 5.70
CA VAL A 54 -12.36 -4.27 7.09
C VAL A 54 -11.94 -3.05 7.91
N HIS A 55 -12.84 -2.58 8.74
CA HIS A 55 -12.64 -1.49 9.68
C HIS A 55 -12.93 -2.00 11.09
N VAL A 56 -12.15 -1.51 12.05
CA VAL A 56 -12.35 -1.81 13.48
C VAL A 56 -12.41 -0.49 14.23
N PHE A 57 -13.38 -0.36 15.12
CA PHE A 57 -13.68 0.83 15.91
C PHE A 57 -13.85 0.45 17.37
N ALA A 58 -13.61 1.39 18.28
CA ALA A 58 -14.14 1.28 19.64
C ALA A 58 -15.68 1.30 19.57
N ALA A 59 -16.31 0.30 20.20
CA ALA A 59 -17.76 0.19 20.30
C ALA A 59 -18.30 0.92 21.54
N ASP A 60 -17.50 0.95 22.60
CA ASP A 60 -17.79 1.61 23.87
C ASP A 60 -16.49 2.14 24.53
N GLU A 61 -16.63 2.76 25.69
CA GLU A 61 -15.51 3.29 26.48
C GLU A 61 -14.75 2.18 27.24
N ASP A 62 -15.35 1.00 27.39
CA ASP A 62 -14.79 -0.15 28.13
C ASP A 62 -13.83 -1.01 27.28
N GLY A 63 -13.60 -0.61 26.03
CA GLY A 63 -12.63 -1.23 25.13
C GLY A 63 -13.20 -2.35 24.26
N ALA A 64 -14.52 -2.52 24.20
CA ALA A 64 -15.12 -3.39 23.20
C ALA A 64 -14.90 -2.82 21.80
N VAL A 65 -14.78 -3.70 20.80
CA VAL A 65 -14.55 -3.30 19.41
C VAL A 65 -15.67 -3.75 18.48
N ALA A 66 -16.01 -2.90 17.51
CA ALA A 66 -16.96 -3.20 16.44
C ALA A 66 -16.20 -3.38 15.12
N VAL A 67 -16.59 -4.41 14.35
CA VAL A 67 -16.01 -4.71 13.03
C VAL A 67 -17.02 -4.35 11.94
N LEU A 68 -16.61 -3.52 10.99
CA LEU A 68 -17.38 -3.21 9.78
C LEU A 68 -16.65 -3.73 8.55
N VAL A 69 -17.34 -4.54 7.75
CA VAL A 69 -16.86 -4.98 6.44
C VAL A 69 -17.62 -4.22 5.36
N THR A 70 -16.88 -3.66 4.41
CA THR A 70 -17.45 -3.03 3.22
C THR A 70 -16.96 -3.73 1.96
N VAL A 71 -17.87 -3.93 1.02
CA VAL A 71 -17.63 -4.55 -0.28
C VAL A 71 -17.90 -3.52 -1.36
N ARG A 72 -16.99 -3.44 -2.33
CA ARG A 72 -17.09 -2.61 -3.54
C ARG A 72 -16.70 -3.45 -4.76
N PRO A 73 -17.02 -3.00 -5.98
CA PRO A 73 -16.50 -3.64 -7.19
C PRO A 73 -14.98 -3.86 -7.13
N PRO A 74 -14.47 -4.90 -7.80
CA PRO A 74 -13.03 -5.14 -7.89
C PRO A 74 -12.33 -3.89 -8.42
N GLY A 75 -11.15 -3.60 -7.88
CA GLY A 75 -10.37 -2.44 -8.28
C GLY A 75 -8.95 -2.85 -8.62
N ASP A 76 -8.46 -2.31 -9.74
CA ASP A 76 -7.11 -2.53 -10.24
C ASP A 76 -6.35 -1.20 -10.30
N MET A 77 -5.02 -1.29 -10.30
CA MET A 77 -4.14 -0.17 -10.58
C MET A 77 -3.88 -0.14 -12.09
N SER A 78 -4.03 1.02 -12.71
CA SER A 78 -3.60 1.19 -14.09
C SER A 78 -2.09 0.96 -14.18
N GLY A 79 -1.63 0.19 -15.17
CA GLY A 79 -0.21 0.04 -15.49
C GLY A 79 0.40 1.29 -16.14
N ALA A 80 -0.41 2.33 -16.41
CA ALA A 80 0.08 3.59 -16.95
C ALA A 80 1.05 4.28 -15.97
N PRO A 81 2.18 4.83 -16.44
CA PRO A 81 3.11 5.53 -15.58
C PRO A 81 2.48 6.77 -14.91
N GLN A 82 2.56 6.81 -13.58
CA GLN A 82 1.94 7.83 -12.74
C GLN A 82 2.82 9.07 -12.57
N ALA A 83 2.18 10.23 -12.46
CA ALA A 83 2.79 11.47 -11.99
C ALA A 83 2.46 11.70 -10.52
N LEU A 84 3.50 11.94 -9.71
CA LEU A 84 3.40 12.17 -8.28
C LEU A 84 3.74 13.63 -7.96
N ARG A 85 3.05 14.20 -6.98
CA ARG A 85 3.31 15.56 -6.46
C ARG A 85 3.70 15.47 -5.00
N SER A 86 4.84 16.05 -4.63
CA SER A 86 5.27 16.07 -3.24
C SER A 86 4.39 16.98 -2.38
N VAL A 87 4.14 16.53 -1.15
CA VAL A 87 3.37 17.28 -0.15
C VAL A 87 4.05 17.17 1.23
N PRO A 88 4.17 18.27 1.98
CA PRO A 88 4.84 18.29 3.28
C PRO A 88 3.92 17.70 4.36
N TYR A 89 3.71 16.39 4.30
CA TYR A 89 2.83 15.65 5.18
C TYR A 89 3.40 14.28 5.51
N LEU A 90 3.40 13.95 6.80
CA LEU A 90 3.63 12.61 7.31
C LEU A 90 2.43 12.17 8.14
N ARG A 91 2.23 10.86 8.23
CA ARG A 91 1.19 10.28 9.08
C ARG A 91 1.63 10.37 10.54
N SER A 92 0.69 10.66 11.43
CA SER A 92 0.97 10.76 12.87
C SER A 92 1.41 9.42 13.47
N VAL A 93 0.80 8.31 13.02
CA VAL A 93 1.13 6.95 13.43
C VAL A 93 1.23 6.08 12.17
N ALA A 94 2.35 6.19 11.47
CA ALA A 94 2.49 5.71 10.09
C ALA A 94 2.27 4.20 9.92
N HIS A 95 2.67 3.39 10.91
CA HIS A 95 2.53 1.93 10.87
C HIS A 95 1.07 1.45 11.03
N ILE A 96 0.15 2.33 11.43
CA ILE A 96 -1.26 2.00 11.61
C ILE A 96 -2.10 2.42 10.40
N LYS A 97 -2.85 1.45 9.85
CA LYS A 97 -3.86 1.71 8.82
C LYS A 97 -5.22 2.06 9.45
N ARG A 98 -5.40 3.32 9.84
CA ARG A 98 -6.60 3.78 10.56
C ARG A 98 -7.71 4.34 9.66
N VAL A 99 -8.92 4.41 10.22
CA VAL A 99 -10.02 5.16 9.62
C VAL A 99 -9.81 6.66 9.87
N GLY A 100 -10.19 7.47 8.88
CA GLY A 100 -10.21 8.91 9.02
C GLY A 100 -8.84 9.58 8.87
N ASP A 101 -7.87 8.97 8.17
CA ASP A 101 -6.63 9.64 7.75
C ASP A 101 -6.94 10.77 6.75
N PHE A 102 -7.43 11.89 7.29
CA PHE A 102 -7.87 13.06 6.53
C PHE A 102 -6.75 13.65 5.70
N GLY A 103 -5.54 13.78 6.27
CA GLY A 103 -4.41 14.41 5.59
C GLY A 103 -4.06 13.73 4.27
N GLN A 104 -3.95 12.40 4.25
CA GLN A 104 -3.74 11.65 3.01
C GLN A 104 -4.84 11.90 1.98
N ALA A 105 -6.11 11.82 2.39
CA ALA A 105 -7.24 12.05 1.49
C ALA A 105 -7.32 13.50 0.99
N HIS A 106 -6.96 14.47 1.82
CA HIS A 106 -6.92 15.88 1.49
C HIS A 106 -5.86 16.16 0.42
N TYR A 107 -4.61 15.77 0.68
CA TYR A 107 -3.51 16.00 -0.26
C TYR A 107 -3.69 15.25 -1.57
N ARG A 108 -4.18 14.00 -1.53
CA ARG A 108 -4.49 13.26 -2.75
C ARG A 108 -5.53 13.97 -3.63
N ARG A 109 -6.53 14.62 -3.02
CA ARG A 109 -7.51 15.43 -3.77
C ARG A 109 -6.91 16.74 -4.29
N LEU A 110 -6.00 17.35 -3.53
CA LEU A 110 -5.33 18.59 -3.91
C LEU A 110 -4.48 18.36 -5.18
N VAL A 111 -3.58 17.37 -5.13
CA VAL A 111 -2.67 17.09 -6.26
C VAL A 111 -3.40 16.58 -7.49
N ALA A 112 -4.52 15.86 -7.30
CA ALA A 112 -5.39 15.45 -8.41
C ALA A 112 -5.99 16.65 -9.16
N ARG A 113 -6.30 17.76 -8.48
CA ARG A 113 -6.76 18.99 -9.14
C ARG A 113 -5.65 19.69 -9.92
N GLU A 114 -4.39 19.40 -9.59
CA GLU A 114 -3.20 19.88 -10.30
C GLU A 114 -2.80 18.93 -11.45
N GLY A 115 -3.54 17.84 -11.67
CA GLY A 115 -3.30 16.88 -12.76
C GLY A 115 -2.32 15.75 -12.41
N PHE A 116 -1.99 15.57 -11.13
CA PHE A 116 -1.17 14.45 -10.65
C PHE A 116 -2.02 13.26 -10.20
N ASP A 117 -1.48 12.06 -10.30
CA ASP A 117 -2.18 10.80 -10.02
C ASP A 117 -2.16 10.43 -8.51
N GLU A 118 -1.09 10.83 -7.81
CA GLU A 118 -0.85 10.49 -6.42
C GLU A 118 -0.05 11.58 -5.70
N ALA A 119 -0.26 11.72 -4.39
CA ALA A 119 0.54 12.60 -3.55
C ALA A 119 1.71 11.82 -2.94
N LEU A 120 2.93 12.34 -3.08
CA LEU A 120 4.15 11.81 -2.46
C LEU A 120 4.36 12.49 -1.10
N LEU A 121 4.23 11.72 -0.03
CA LEU A 121 4.33 12.21 1.34
C LEU A 121 5.80 12.41 1.72
N THR A 122 6.13 13.62 2.17
CA THR A 122 7.50 13.98 2.55
C THR A 122 7.57 14.61 3.94
N GLY A 123 8.63 14.27 4.66
CA GLY A 123 9.01 14.88 5.93
C GLY A 123 9.80 16.18 5.75
N PRO A 124 10.31 16.73 6.88
CA PRO A 124 11.31 17.79 6.85
C PRO A 124 12.48 17.43 5.93
N ASP A 125 13.12 18.45 5.35
CA ASP A 125 14.28 18.31 4.44
C ASP A 125 14.03 17.41 3.22
N GLY A 126 12.76 17.26 2.83
CA GLY A 126 12.35 16.51 1.65
C GLY A 126 12.55 15.00 1.76
N VAL A 127 12.64 14.45 2.98
CA VAL A 127 12.71 12.99 3.17
C VAL A 127 11.43 12.35 2.63
N VAL A 128 11.55 11.46 1.66
CA VAL A 128 10.45 10.72 1.05
C VAL A 128 10.00 9.61 1.98
N ALA A 129 8.68 9.46 2.17
CA ALA A 129 8.10 8.37 2.94
C ALA A 129 7.33 7.39 2.04
N GLU A 130 6.10 7.73 1.68
CA GLU A 130 5.20 6.88 0.90
C GLU A 130 4.26 7.74 0.04
N GLY A 131 3.40 7.14 -0.76
CA GLY A 131 2.28 7.86 -1.38
C GLY A 131 1.10 8.01 -0.43
N ALA A 132 0.09 8.81 -0.79
CA ALA A 132 -1.09 8.97 0.08
C ALA A 132 -1.92 7.68 0.22
N ILE A 133 -1.92 6.77 -0.77
CA ILE A 133 -2.52 5.44 -0.63
C ILE A 133 -1.64 4.30 -1.16
N THR A 134 -0.35 4.55 -1.37
CA THR A 134 0.64 3.62 -1.94
C THR A 134 1.93 3.65 -1.14
N ASN A 135 2.72 2.59 -1.19
CA ASN A 135 4.16 2.68 -0.94
C ASN A 135 4.88 3.08 -2.24
N ILE A 136 6.12 3.56 -2.15
CA ILE A 136 6.97 3.87 -3.30
C ILE A 136 8.30 3.11 -3.17
N VAL A 137 8.84 2.65 -4.29
CA VAL A 137 10.18 2.05 -4.39
C VAL A 137 10.92 2.66 -5.56
N PHE A 138 12.22 2.86 -5.38
CA PHE A 138 13.12 3.41 -6.40
C PHE A 138 14.08 2.34 -6.88
N HIS A 139 14.60 2.46 -8.11
CA HIS A 139 15.64 1.60 -8.64
C HIS A 139 16.87 2.45 -8.97
N ASP A 140 18.01 2.17 -8.34
CA ASP A 140 19.26 2.91 -8.56
C ASP A 140 20.09 2.40 -9.77
N GLY A 141 19.59 1.37 -10.46
CA GLY A 141 20.29 0.66 -11.53
C GLY A 141 20.94 -0.65 -11.09
N THR A 142 21.03 -0.89 -9.78
CA THR A 142 21.59 -2.11 -9.19
C THR A 142 20.68 -2.78 -8.17
N SER A 143 19.85 -2.00 -7.47
CA SER A 143 18.98 -2.48 -6.41
C SER A 143 17.70 -1.66 -6.30
N LEU A 144 16.67 -2.28 -5.73
CA LEU A 144 15.46 -1.59 -5.29
C LEU A 144 15.69 -0.96 -3.92
N LEU A 145 15.31 0.31 -3.78
CA LEU A 145 15.42 1.12 -2.58
C LEU A 145 14.03 1.55 -2.12
N TRP A 146 13.57 0.97 -1.02
CA TRP A 146 12.39 1.42 -0.30
C TRP A 146 12.78 2.54 0.68
N PRO A 147 12.05 3.67 0.72
CA PRO A 147 12.28 4.68 1.73
C PRO A 147 12.12 4.10 3.14
N ASN A 148 12.99 4.52 4.06
CA ASN A 148 12.97 4.07 5.46
C ASN A 148 12.41 5.12 6.45
N ALA A 149 11.80 6.19 5.95
CA ALA A 149 11.03 7.10 6.78
C ALA A 149 9.81 6.37 7.39
N PRO A 150 9.11 6.95 8.39
CA PRO A 150 7.89 6.34 8.91
C PRO A 150 6.83 6.15 7.81
N VAL A 151 6.54 4.88 7.49
CA VAL A 151 5.57 4.46 6.45
C VAL A 151 4.61 3.42 7.00
N LEU A 152 3.52 3.17 6.26
CA LEU A 152 2.74 1.96 6.46
C LEU A 152 3.41 0.82 5.73
N GLU A 153 3.71 -0.25 6.46
CA GLU A 153 4.17 -1.51 5.88
C GLU A 153 3.09 -2.13 4.99
N GLY A 154 3.05 -1.77 3.71
CA GLY A 154 2.06 -2.22 2.75
C GLY A 154 2.13 -3.73 2.53
N ILE A 155 0.97 -4.37 2.31
CA ILE A 155 0.96 -5.82 2.06
C ILE A 155 1.66 -6.13 0.75
N THR A 156 1.40 -5.39 -0.32
CA THR A 156 2.10 -5.56 -1.60
C THR A 156 3.61 -5.33 -1.49
N MET A 157 4.04 -4.31 -0.74
CA MET A 157 5.46 -4.08 -0.42
C MET A 157 6.07 -5.32 0.27
N GLN A 158 5.46 -5.81 1.34
CA GLN A 158 5.95 -6.99 2.07
C GLN A 158 5.99 -8.25 1.19
N LEU A 159 4.97 -8.46 0.34
CA LEU A 159 4.93 -9.58 -0.59
C LEU A 159 6.08 -9.50 -1.61
N LEU A 160 6.33 -8.31 -2.16
CA LEU A 160 7.46 -8.08 -3.08
C LEU A 160 8.80 -8.26 -2.38
N GLU A 161 9.02 -7.67 -1.19
CA GLU A 161 10.27 -7.83 -0.44
C GLU A 161 10.58 -9.31 -0.17
N ARG A 162 9.56 -10.12 0.16
CA ARG A 162 9.74 -11.57 0.32
C ARG A 162 10.05 -12.29 -1.00
N ALA A 163 9.33 -11.98 -2.08
CA ALA A 163 9.58 -12.58 -3.39
C ALA A 163 10.98 -12.22 -3.93
N LEU A 164 11.47 -11.01 -3.64
CA LEU A 164 12.80 -10.53 -4.03
C LEU A 164 13.92 -11.11 -3.17
N SER A 165 13.65 -11.53 -1.93
CA SER A 165 14.66 -12.06 -1.00
C SER A 165 15.41 -13.29 -1.51
N THR A 166 14.83 -14.02 -2.45
CA THR A 166 15.41 -15.20 -3.10
C THR A 166 15.82 -14.94 -4.55
N GLY A 167 15.65 -13.71 -5.04
CA GLY A 167 15.86 -13.34 -6.44
C GLY A 167 17.20 -12.64 -6.69
N PRO A 168 17.60 -12.46 -7.96
CA PRO A 168 18.85 -11.80 -8.33
C PRO A 168 18.81 -10.27 -8.22
N LEU A 169 17.64 -9.67 -8.00
CA LEU A 169 17.46 -8.22 -7.85
C LEU A 169 17.46 -7.86 -6.36
N PRO A 170 18.53 -7.24 -5.83
CA PRO A 170 18.59 -6.87 -4.42
C PRO A 170 17.52 -5.84 -4.06
N SER A 171 16.95 -5.99 -2.87
CA SER A 171 15.98 -5.06 -2.30
C SER A 171 16.45 -4.64 -0.92
N ARG A 172 16.49 -3.33 -0.69
CA ARG A 172 16.97 -2.73 0.57
C ARG A 172 16.09 -1.56 0.99
N ARG A 173 16.23 -1.17 2.25
CA ARG A 173 15.63 0.05 2.79
C ARG A 173 16.70 1.09 3.07
N GLY A 174 16.39 2.36 2.89
CA GLY A 174 17.31 3.46 3.16
C GLY A 174 16.66 4.82 2.97
N PRO A 175 17.37 5.90 3.35
CA PRO A 175 16.87 7.25 3.15
C PRO A 175 16.73 7.55 1.65
N VAL A 176 15.70 8.32 1.32
CA VAL A 176 15.50 8.90 -0.01
C VAL A 176 15.05 10.34 0.19
N HIS A 177 15.72 11.29 -0.45
CA HIS A 177 15.36 12.70 -0.45
C HIS A 177 14.78 13.14 -1.80
N LEU A 178 13.88 14.12 -1.78
CA LEU A 178 13.34 14.72 -3.01
C LEU A 178 14.44 15.25 -3.94
N SER A 179 15.54 15.78 -3.37
CA SER A 179 16.65 16.34 -4.14
C SER A 179 17.42 15.32 -4.97
N GLU A 180 17.33 14.02 -4.64
CA GLU A 180 18.05 12.95 -5.33
C GLU A 180 17.15 12.10 -6.24
N VAL A 181 15.84 12.36 -6.32
CA VAL A 181 14.92 11.49 -7.07
C VAL A 181 15.28 11.38 -8.56
N GLY A 182 15.86 12.43 -9.14
CA GLY A 182 16.34 12.44 -10.53
C GLY A 182 17.56 11.55 -10.79
N SER A 183 18.20 11.00 -9.75
CA SER A 183 19.31 10.06 -9.88
C SER A 183 18.86 8.61 -10.13
N PHE A 184 17.61 8.28 -9.81
CA PHE A 184 17.08 6.93 -9.96
C PHE A 184 16.76 6.59 -11.43
N ARG A 185 16.92 5.31 -11.76
CA ARG A 185 16.65 4.75 -13.10
C ARG A 185 15.19 4.40 -13.32
N ALA A 186 14.44 4.17 -12.24
CA ALA A 186 13.00 3.96 -12.26
C ALA A 186 12.43 4.18 -10.86
N ALA A 187 11.11 4.36 -10.77
CA ALA A 187 10.37 4.26 -9.53
C ALA A 187 9.01 3.63 -9.77
N PHE A 188 8.44 3.02 -8.73
CA PHE A 188 7.15 2.34 -8.78
C PHE A 188 6.34 2.63 -7.53
N VAL A 189 5.03 2.77 -7.69
CA VAL A 189 4.09 2.78 -6.57
C VAL A 189 3.40 1.44 -6.42
N THR A 190 3.12 1.05 -5.19
CA THR A 190 2.45 -0.24 -4.90
C THR A 190 1.34 -0.06 -3.86
N ASN A 191 0.22 -0.75 -4.07
CA ASN A 191 -0.77 -1.01 -3.02
C ASN A 191 -1.55 -2.29 -3.34
N SER A 192 -2.62 -2.57 -2.60
CA SER A 192 -3.40 -3.80 -2.82
C SER A 192 -4.06 -3.89 -4.20
N ARG A 193 -4.05 -2.83 -5.01
CA ARG A 193 -4.59 -2.82 -6.38
C ARG A 193 -3.54 -3.18 -7.44
N GLY A 194 -2.26 -3.26 -7.07
CA GLY A 194 -1.18 -3.60 -7.99
C GLY A 194 0.02 -2.67 -7.88
N ILE A 195 0.77 -2.61 -8.96
CA ILE A 195 2.05 -1.91 -9.11
C ILE A 195 1.97 -1.04 -10.37
N ALA A 196 2.47 0.18 -10.31
CA ALA A 196 2.56 1.05 -11.48
C ALA A 196 3.90 1.79 -11.52
N PRO A 197 4.49 2.02 -12.71
CA PRO A 197 5.65 2.88 -12.85
C PRO A 197 5.33 4.32 -12.46
N VAL A 198 6.37 5.07 -12.09
CA VAL A 198 6.32 6.52 -11.89
C VAL A 198 7.13 7.17 -13.00
N ARG A 199 6.53 8.12 -13.71
CA ARG A 199 7.19 8.88 -14.79
C ARG A 199 7.62 10.29 -14.38
N LEU A 200 7.06 10.80 -13.29
CA LEU A 200 7.23 12.20 -12.88
C LEU A 200 7.06 12.30 -11.37
N ILE A 201 7.98 12.97 -10.69
CA ILE A 201 7.83 13.44 -9.32
C ILE A 201 8.04 14.95 -9.35
N ASP A 202 7.01 15.72 -9.01
CA ASP A 202 6.98 17.17 -9.18
C ASP A 202 7.24 17.57 -10.64
N ASP A 203 8.36 18.24 -10.90
CA ASP A 203 8.87 18.62 -12.22
C ASP A 203 10.03 17.74 -12.69
N VAL A 204 10.41 16.72 -11.91
CA VAL A 204 11.54 15.83 -12.18
C VAL A 204 11.07 14.57 -12.93
N PRO A 205 11.44 14.38 -14.20
CA PRO A 205 11.12 13.17 -14.93
C PRO A 205 11.86 11.97 -14.34
N ILE A 206 11.16 10.85 -14.18
CA ILE A 206 11.72 9.58 -13.77
C ILE A 206 11.67 8.63 -14.98
N PRO A 207 12.77 7.96 -15.37
CA PRO A 207 12.72 7.05 -16.50
C PRO A 207 11.78 5.88 -16.22
N VAL A 208 11.01 5.48 -17.24
CA VAL A 208 10.08 4.34 -17.15
C VAL A 208 10.77 3.10 -17.68
N ASP A 209 11.11 2.18 -16.78
CA ASP A 209 11.69 0.87 -17.13
C ASP A 209 10.58 -0.18 -17.27
N THR A 210 10.16 -0.43 -18.52
CA THR A 210 9.07 -1.40 -18.82
C THR A 210 9.48 -2.84 -18.56
N ALA A 211 10.77 -3.17 -18.67
CA ALA A 211 11.26 -4.53 -18.41
C ALA A 211 11.23 -4.81 -16.90
N LEU A 212 11.71 -3.86 -16.09
CA LEU A 212 11.60 -3.96 -14.64
C LEU A 212 10.14 -3.94 -14.18
N ALA A 213 9.27 -3.14 -14.81
CA ALA A 213 7.83 -3.16 -14.54
C ALA A 213 7.22 -4.56 -14.75
N ALA A 214 7.58 -5.23 -15.85
CA ALA A 214 7.14 -6.59 -16.13
C ALA A 214 7.66 -7.58 -15.07
N THR A 215 8.95 -7.52 -14.73
CA THR A 215 9.55 -8.36 -13.68
C THR A 215 8.83 -8.20 -12.33
N LEU A 216 8.56 -6.96 -11.90
CA LEU A 216 7.83 -6.70 -10.66
C LEU A 216 6.37 -7.19 -10.72
N GLY A 217 5.73 -7.05 -11.88
CA GLY A 217 4.41 -7.60 -12.16
C GLY A 217 4.38 -9.12 -12.01
N GLU A 218 5.31 -9.83 -12.68
CA GLU A 218 5.43 -11.29 -12.62
C GLU A 218 5.72 -11.79 -11.20
N LEU A 219 6.61 -11.12 -10.46
CA LEU A 219 6.89 -11.43 -9.05
C LEU A 219 5.66 -11.25 -8.17
N TYR A 220 4.86 -10.21 -8.41
CA TYR A 220 3.61 -10.03 -7.68
C TYR A 220 2.56 -11.07 -8.09
N GLU A 221 2.52 -11.43 -9.37
CA GLU A 221 1.59 -12.43 -9.89
C GLU A 221 1.90 -13.85 -9.39
N SER A 222 3.17 -14.17 -9.12
CA SER A 222 3.58 -15.46 -8.56
C SER A 222 3.20 -15.66 -7.09
N VAL A 223 2.76 -14.61 -6.40
CA VAL A 223 2.31 -14.70 -5.00
C VAL A 223 1.02 -15.51 -4.91
N GLU A 224 1.03 -16.50 -4.02
CA GLU A 224 -0.12 -17.38 -3.78
C GLU A 224 -1.36 -16.64 -3.28
N TRP A 225 -2.52 -17.17 -3.68
CA TRP A 225 -3.83 -16.66 -3.31
C TRP A 225 -4.43 -17.51 -2.19
N ASP A 226 -4.67 -16.89 -1.03
CA ASP A 226 -5.29 -17.53 0.12
C ASP A 226 -6.82 -17.50 0.00
N ARG A 227 -7.48 -18.63 0.27
CA ARG A 227 -8.94 -18.63 0.39
C ARG A 227 -9.36 -17.80 1.62
N ILE A 228 -10.37 -16.95 1.44
CA ILE A 228 -10.99 -16.19 2.53
C ILE A 228 -11.60 -17.14 3.54
#